data_AF-A0A2G3PZJ7-F1
#
_entry.id   AF-A0A2G3PZJ7-F1
#
_cell.length_a   1.000
_cell.length_b   1.000
_cell.length_c   1.000
_cell.angle_alpha   90.00
_cell.angle_beta   90.00
_cell.angle_gamma   90.00
#
_symmetry.space_group_name_H-M   'P 1'
#
loop_
_entity.id
_entity.type
_entity.pdbx_description
1 polymer ?
#
loop_
_entity_poly.entity_id
_entity_poly.type
_entity_poly.pdbx_seq_one_letter_code
_entity_poly.pdbx_strand_id
1 'polypeptide(L)'
;MENKLKRWIMGCFIGIGISFVMNRVGGPWPLTFNLFWLLPISLIAGAFQSRWYCLAYSVPILYGVYNISSYLGLPSKWFIVPYRQLILLVGLLHMAEGIMAYWEAPKAIVPVKGYKGKEKVEGYQTYLSWLVPLFLFSYKLLFIPMFMVYSDDTTSLKPVKKFKFMGGCIFLYGACMTCLGWILVKKNLRLEVALLFMPLLHEILTLIHYKIE
;
A
#
# COMPACT_ATOMS: atom_id res chain seq x y z
N MET A 1 -3.72 -22.88 -11.78
CA MET A 1 -4.97 -22.11 -11.59
C MET A 1 -5.43 -22.13 -10.13
N GLU A 2 -5.42 -23.30 -9.47
CA GLU A 2 -5.83 -23.49 -8.07
C GLU A 2 -5.13 -22.56 -7.06
N ASN A 3 -3.82 -22.34 -7.19
CA ASN A 3 -3.07 -21.47 -6.30
C ASN A 3 -3.46 -19.99 -6.42
N LYS A 4 -3.93 -19.52 -7.59
CA LYS A 4 -4.35 -18.11 -7.77
C LYS A 4 -5.70 -17.85 -7.10
N LEU A 5 -6.64 -18.79 -7.21
CA LEU A 5 -7.93 -18.69 -6.55
C LEU A 5 -7.79 -18.69 -5.02
N LYS A 6 -6.96 -19.58 -4.46
CA LYS A 6 -6.68 -19.61 -3.01
C LYS A 6 -6.13 -18.27 -2.51
N ARG A 7 -5.24 -17.63 -3.27
CA ARG A 7 -4.70 -16.28 -2.95
C ARG A 7 -5.76 -15.20 -2.96
N TRP A 8 -6.67 -15.23 -3.92
CA TRP A 8 -7.75 -14.25 -4.01
C TRP A 8 -8.75 -14.42 -2.87
N ILE A 9 -9.09 -15.66 -2.51
CA ILE A 9 -9.93 -15.94 -1.34
C ILE A 9 -9.27 -15.43 -0.05
N MET A 10 -7.97 -15.68 0.13
CA MET A 10 -7.21 -15.14 1.26
C MET A 10 -7.24 -13.61 1.28
N GLY A 11 -7.01 -12.97 0.13
CA GLY A 11 -7.11 -11.52 -0.03
C GLY A 11 -8.50 -10.97 0.35
N CYS A 12 -9.58 -11.68 0.02
CA CYS A 12 -10.94 -11.34 0.46
C CYS A 12 -11.09 -11.39 1.98
N PHE A 13 -10.62 -12.44 2.64
CA PHE A 13 -10.68 -12.55 4.11
C PHE A 13 -9.87 -11.46 4.80
N ILE A 14 -8.67 -11.17 4.28
CA ILE A 14 -7.83 -10.07 4.76
C ILE A 14 -8.53 -8.73 4.58
N GLY A 15 -9.12 -8.49 3.41
CA GLY A 15 -9.89 -7.27 3.13
C GLY A 15 -11.05 -7.06 4.11
N ILE A 16 -11.83 -8.11 4.39
CA ILE A 16 -12.88 -8.09 5.43
C ILE A 16 -12.29 -7.77 6.81
N GLY A 17 -11.16 -8.38 7.16
CA GLY A 17 -10.45 -8.12 8.42
C GLY A 17 -10.00 -6.66 8.56
N ILE A 18 -9.38 -6.10 7.52
CA ILE A 18 -8.98 -4.68 7.47
C ILE A 18 -10.21 -3.79 7.64
N SER A 19 -11.27 -4.06 6.88
CA SER A 19 -12.54 -3.32 6.97
C SER A 19 -13.11 -3.34 8.40
N PHE A 20 -13.09 -4.48 9.08
CA PHE A 20 -13.54 -4.59 10.47
C PHE A 20 -12.67 -3.76 11.43
N VAL A 21 -11.35 -3.86 11.31
CA VAL A 21 -10.40 -3.07 12.11
C VAL A 21 -10.62 -1.58 11.87
N MET A 22 -10.78 -1.17 10.62
CA MET A 22 -11.05 0.21 10.23
C MET A 22 -12.32 0.75 10.88
N ASN A 23 -13.40 -0.03 10.92
CA ASN A 23 -14.65 0.35 11.59
C ASN A 23 -14.46 0.56 13.11
N ARG A 24 -13.66 -0.29 13.77
CA ARG A 24 -13.43 -0.19 15.23
C ARG A 24 -12.43 0.91 15.61
N VAL A 25 -11.38 1.06 14.82
CA VAL A 25 -10.18 1.84 15.18
C VAL A 25 -10.16 3.21 14.49
N GLY A 26 -10.58 3.27 13.23
CA GLY A 26 -10.50 4.47 12.38
C GLY A 26 -11.59 5.51 12.65
N GLY A 27 -12.61 5.17 13.43
CA GLY A 27 -13.76 6.05 13.65
C GLY A 27 -14.66 6.15 12.42
N PRO A 28 -15.65 7.09 12.41
CA PRO A 28 -16.54 7.25 11.27
C PRO A 28 -15.75 7.62 10.03
N TRP A 29 -15.82 6.78 9.00
CA TRP A 29 -15.18 7.03 7.71
C TRP A 29 -16.14 7.78 6.79
N PRO A 30 -15.92 9.07 6.51
CA PRO A 30 -16.75 9.80 5.57
C PRO A 30 -16.39 9.34 4.15
N LEU A 31 -17.19 8.46 3.58
CA LEU A 31 -17.11 8.14 2.15
C LEU A 31 -17.60 9.34 1.34
N THR A 32 -16.67 10.23 1.01
CA THR A 32 -16.91 11.43 0.18
C THR A 32 -16.52 11.17 -1.25
N PHE A 33 -17.21 11.81 -2.20
CA PHE A 33 -16.82 11.78 -3.63
C PHE A 33 -15.37 12.23 -3.86
N ASN A 34 -14.84 13.12 -3.02
CA ASN A 34 -13.45 13.57 -3.10
C ASN A 34 -12.42 12.43 -3.00
N LEU A 35 -12.77 11.27 -2.43
CA LEU A 35 -11.87 10.10 -2.39
C LEU A 35 -11.53 9.58 -3.78
N PHE A 36 -12.38 9.83 -4.78
CA PHE A 36 -12.10 9.43 -6.17
C PHE A 36 -10.86 10.12 -6.74
N TRP A 37 -10.43 11.28 -6.20
CA TRP A 37 -9.19 11.94 -6.62
C TRP A 37 -7.93 11.14 -6.32
N LEU A 38 -7.97 10.19 -5.39
CA LEU A 38 -6.84 9.29 -5.16
C LEU A 38 -6.48 8.48 -6.41
N LEU A 39 -7.47 8.06 -7.20
CA LEU A 39 -7.23 7.28 -8.41
C LEU A 39 -6.43 8.05 -9.47
N PRO A 40 -6.90 9.20 -10.01
CA PRO A 40 -6.15 9.94 -11.01
C PRO A 40 -4.80 10.43 -10.47
N ILE A 41 -4.69 10.83 -9.19
CA ILE A 41 -3.38 11.18 -8.61
C ILE A 41 -2.44 9.97 -8.58
N SER A 42 -2.92 8.78 -8.20
CA SER A 42 -2.11 7.56 -8.22
C SER A 42 -1.66 7.20 -9.64
N LEU A 43 -2.57 7.32 -10.63
CA LEU A 43 -2.27 7.06 -12.03
C LEU A 43 -1.23 8.03 -12.59
N ILE A 44 -1.38 9.33 -12.33
CA ILE A 44 -0.45 10.38 -12.78
C ILE A 44 0.91 10.19 -12.11
N ALA A 45 0.95 10.02 -10.79
CA ALA A 45 2.20 9.83 -10.06
C ALA A 45 2.92 8.56 -10.56
N GLY A 46 2.16 7.48 -10.71
CA GLY A 46 2.61 6.21 -11.25
C GLY A 46 3.19 6.25 -12.67
N ALA A 47 2.71 7.19 -13.51
CA ALA A 47 3.23 7.40 -14.86
C ALA A 47 4.67 7.93 -14.86
N PHE A 48 5.11 8.63 -13.81
CA PHE A 48 6.49 9.07 -13.66
C PHE A 48 7.39 7.96 -13.14
N GLN A 49 6.93 7.23 -12.12
CA GLN A 49 7.62 6.07 -11.58
C GLN A 49 6.59 5.05 -11.08
N SER A 50 6.75 3.79 -11.46
CA SER A 50 5.81 2.71 -11.11
C SER A 50 5.55 2.59 -9.60
N ARG A 51 6.53 2.92 -8.76
CA ARG A 51 6.37 2.91 -7.29
C ARG A 51 5.45 4.00 -6.74
N TRP A 52 5.25 5.10 -7.48
CA TRP A 52 4.42 6.22 -7.04
C TRP A 52 2.91 5.98 -7.24
N TYR A 53 2.52 4.84 -7.82
CA TYR A 53 1.13 4.35 -7.79
C TYR A 53 0.65 4.02 -6.37
N CYS A 54 1.57 3.75 -5.43
CA CYS A 54 1.20 3.37 -4.07
C CYS A 54 0.57 4.55 -3.32
N LEU A 55 -0.48 4.26 -2.55
CA LEU A 55 -1.14 5.25 -1.68
C LEU A 55 -0.18 5.92 -0.70
N ALA A 56 0.95 5.26 -0.35
CA ALA A 56 2.04 5.84 0.44
C ALA A 56 2.59 7.16 -0.15
N TYR A 57 2.51 7.33 -1.47
CA TYR A 57 2.87 8.56 -2.18
C TYR A 57 1.62 9.38 -2.57
N SER A 58 0.58 8.74 -3.06
CA SER A 58 -0.58 9.44 -3.64
C SER A 58 -1.36 10.25 -2.59
N VAL A 59 -1.44 9.77 -1.34
CA VAL A 59 -2.13 10.49 -0.25
C VAL A 59 -1.37 11.79 0.15
N PRO A 60 -0.05 11.78 0.40
CA PRO A 60 0.72 13.00 0.62
C PRO A 60 0.70 13.96 -0.57
N ILE A 61 0.78 13.45 -1.80
CA ILE A 61 0.70 14.29 -3.01
C ILE A 61 -0.66 15.01 -3.05
N LEU A 62 -1.77 14.30 -2.83
CA LEU A 62 -3.10 14.90 -2.78
C LEU A 62 -3.22 15.98 -1.70
N TYR A 63 -2.61 15.75 -0.54
CA TYR A 63 -2.54 16.76 0.52
C TYR A 63 -1.72 17.99 0.13
N GLY A 64 -0.61 17.80 -0.59
CA GLY A 64 0.17 18.88 -1.18
C GLY A 64 -0.65 19.71 -2.16
N VAL A 65 -1.37 19.05 -3.07
CA VAL A 65 -2.28 19.70 -4.04
C VAL A 65 -3.37 20.49 -3.32
N TYR A 66 -3.96 19.93 -2.26
CA TYR A 66 -4.92 20.63 -1.41
C TYR A 66 -4.35 21.93 -0.85
N ASN A 67 -3.17 21.89 -0.23
CA ASN A 67 -2.53 23.06 0.37
C ASN A 67 -2.15 24.11 -0.67
N ILE A 68 -1.55 23.71 -1.80
CA ILE A 68 -1.18 24.61 -2.89
C ILE A 68 -2.42 25.28 -3.46
N SER A 69 -3.47 24.51 -3.73
CA SER A 69 -4.73 25.06 -4.24
C SER A 69 -5.33 26.06 -3.25
N SER A 70 -5.30 25.75 -1.96
CA SER A 70 -5.81 26.63 -0.91
C SER A 70 -5.01 27.93 -0.81
N TYR A 71 -3.68 27.85 -0.94
CA TYR A 71 -2.80 29.01 -0.93
C TYR A 71 -3.02 29.93 -2.13
N LEU A 72 -3.27 29.35 -3.32
CA LEU A 72 -3.53 30.09 -4.56
C LEU A 72 -4.99 30.57 -4.70
N GLY A 73 -5.86 30.32 -3.72
CA GLY A 73 -7.29 30.66 -3.81
C GLY A 73 -8.07 29.83 -4.84
N LEU A 74 -7.51 28.71 -5.30
CA LEU A 74 -8.15 27.75 -6.19
C LEU A 74 -9.16 26.89 -5.41
N PRO A 75 -10.10 26.18 -6.08
CA PRO A 75 -11.14 25.38 -5.41
C PRO A 75 -10.57 24.14 -4.68
N SER A 76 -9.96 24.35 -3.51
CA SER A 76 -9.30 23.31 -2.69
C SER A 76 -10.28 22.33 -2.04
N LYS A 77 -11.57 22.68 -1.93
CA LYS A 77 -12.63 21.84 -1.33
C LYS A 77 -12.76 20.48 -2.01
N TRP A 78 -12.35 20.36 -3.27
CA TRP A 78 -12.39 19.13 -4.07
C TRP A 78 -11.37 18.10 -3.57
N PHE A 79 -10.31 18.55 -2.90
CA PHE A 79 -9.21 17.72 -2.41
C PHE A 79 -9.29 17.45 -0.89
N ILE A 80 -10.41 17.79 -0.25
CA ILE A 80 -10.62 17.47 1.16
C ILE A 80 -11.02 16.00 1.27
N VAL A 81 -10.15 15.18 1.84
CA VAL A 81 -10.37 13.74 2.08
C VAL A 81 -10.03 13.39 3.54
N PRO A 82 -10.49 12.24 4.08
CA PRO A 82 -10.15 11.79 5.43
C PRO A 82 -8.69 11.32 5.55
N TYR A 83 -7.72 12.24 5.45
CA TYR A 83 -6.29 11.96 5.44
C TYR A 83 -5.82 11.12 6.65
N ARG A 84 -6.35 11.39 7.84
CA ARG A 84 -6.01 10.66 9.08
C ARG A 84 -6.35 9.18 8.95
N GLN A 85 -7.54 8.89 8.45
CA GLN A 85 -8.01 7.52 8.25
C GLN A 85 -7.32 6.87 7.04
N LEU A 86 -6.98 7.62 6.00
CA LEU A 86 -6.20 7.12 4.87
C LEU A 86 -4.81 6.65 5.31
N ILE A 87 -4.11 7.38 6.19
CA ILE A 87 -2.82 6.93 6.74
C ILE A 87 -2.98 5.61 7.50
N LEU A 88 -4.02 5.49 8.33
CA LEU A 88 -4.32 4.25 9.04
C LEU A 88 -4.58 3.07 8.08
N LEU A 89 -5.37 3.32 7.03
CA LEU A 89 -5.67 2.33 6.00
C LEU A 89 -4.42 1.89 5.25
N VAL A 90 -3.56 2.84 4.84
CA VAL A 90 -2.27 2.55 4.18
C VAL A 90 -1.42 1.65 5.06
N GLY A 91 -1.34 1.92 6.37
CA GLY A 91 -0.61 1.05 7.30
C GLY A 91 -1.15 -0.37 7.35
N LEU A 92 -2.48 -0.54 7.51
CA LEU A 92 -3.10 -1.86 7.57
C LEU A 92 -2.94 -2.66 6.28
N LEU A 93 -3.01 -1.98 5.15
CA LEU A 93 -2.78 -2.58 3.84
C LEU A 93 -1.35 -3.12 3.68
N HIS A 94 -0.34 -2.34 4.09
CA HIS A 94 1.04 -2.80 4.03
C HIS A 94 1.32 -3.89 5.09
N MET A 95 0.69 -3.86 6.26
CA MET A 95 0.76 -5.00 7.19
C MET A 95 0.24 -6.29 6.54
N ALA A 96 -0.91 -6.20 5.87
CA ALA A 96 -1.46 -7.34 5.14
C ALA A 96 -0.55 -7.81 4.01
N GLU A 97 -0.03 -6.90 3.19
CA GLU A 97 0.95 -7.20 2.14
C GLU A 97 2.18 -7.90 2.72
N GLY A 98 2.76 -7.40 3.81
CA GLY A 98 3.92 -7.99 4.46
C GLY A 98 3.65 -9.41 4.98
N ILE A 99 2.48 -9.65 5.59
CA ILE A 99 2.04 -10.99 6.04
C ILE A 99 1.94 -11.95 4.85
N MET A 100 1.24 -11.53 3.79
CA MET A 100 1.05 -12.36 2.60
C MET A 100 2.38 -12.66 1.91
N ALA A 101 3.24 -11.65 1.77
CA ALA A 101 4.56 -11.80 1.19
C ALA A 101 5.40 -12.81 1.99
N TYR A 102 5.42 -12.69 3.32
CA TYR A 102 6.16 -13.60 4.19
C TYR A 102 5.69 -15.06 4.09
N TRP A 103 4.37 -15.29 4.09
CA TRP A 103 3.81 -16.65 4.07
C TRP A 103 3.84 -17.31 2.70
N GLU A 104 3.71 -16.55 1.62
CA GLU A 104 3.60 -17.11 0.27
C GLU A 104 4.91 -17.12 -0.52
N ALA A 105 5.98 -16.54 0.02
CA ALA A 105 7.33 -16.52 -0.57
C ALA A 105 7.77 -17.83 -1.26
N PRO A 106 7.55 -19.04 -0.69
CA PRO A 106 8.03 -20.28 -1.31
C PRO A 106 7.21 -20.72 -2.54
N LYS A 107 6.00 -20.19 -2.74
CA LYS A 107 4.99 -20.77 -3.64
C LYS A 107 4.99 -20.21 -5.07
N ALA A 108 5.87 -19.25 -5.38
CA ALA A 108 5.85 -18.52 -6.65
C ALA A 108 7.22 -18.37 -7.32
N ILE A 109 8.17 -19.23 -6.97
CA ILE A 109 9.52 -19.21 -7.54
C ILE A 109 9.47 -19.77 -8.95
N VAL A 110 9.95 -19.00 -9.92
CA VAL A 110 10.14 -19.40 -11.31
C VAL A 110 11.62 -19.24 -11.64
N PRO A 111 12.32 -20.27 -12.14
CA PRO A 111 13.68 -20.11 -12.63
C PRO A 111 13.68 -19.20 -13.87
N VAL A 112 14.53 -18.19 -13.87
CA VAL A 112 14.69 -17.27 -15.00
C VAL A 112 16.12 -17.35 -15.50
N LYS A 113 16.26 -17.52 -16.81
CA LYS A 113 17.54 -17.49 -17.51
C LYS A 113 17.66 -16.12 -18.17
N GLY A 114 18.72 -15.39 -17.85
CA GLY A 114 19.03 -14.09 -18.42
C GLY A 114 20.44 -14.05 -18.99
N TYR A 115 20.77 -12.92 -19.62
CA TYR A 115 22.11 -12.63 -20.09
C TYR A 115 22.54 -11.28 -19.54
N LYS A 116 23.75 -11.22 -18.97
CA LYS A 116 24.41 -9.97 -18.60
C LYS A 116 25.61 -9.79 -19.53
N GLY A 117 25.40 -9.06 -20.62
CA GLY A 117 26.37 -9.01 -21.72
C GLY A 117 26.44 -10.36 -22.44
N LYS A 118 27.62 -11.01 -22.48
CA LYS A 118 27.81 -12.34 -23.07
C LYS A 118 27.67 -13.48 -22.07
N GLU A 119 27.62 -13.18 -20.77
CA GLU A 119 27.53 -14.19 -19.73
C GLU A 119 26.08 -14.58 -19.47
N LYS A 120 25.83 -15.89 -19.46
CA LYS A 120 24.53 -16.45 -19.08
C LYS A 120 24.40 -16.37 -17.56
N VAL A 121 23.39 -15.65 -17.09
CA VAL A 121 23.08 -15.52 -15.67
C VAL A 121 21.81 -16.30 -15.39
N GLU A 122 21.88 -17.26 -14.48
CA GLU A 122 20.73 -18.01 -14.02
C GLU A 122 20.31 -17.49 -12.65
N GLY A 123 19.01 -17.29 -12.46
CA GLY A 123 18.45 -16.83 -11.20
C GLY A 123 17.03 -17.30 -11.05
N TYR A 124 16.37 -16.78 -10.02
CA TYR A 124 14.98 -17.08 -9.76
C TYR A 124 14.20 -15.78 -9.62
N GLN A 125 13.00 -15.76 -10.19
CA GLN A 125 12.04 -14.69 -10.01
C GLN A 125 10.87 -15.20 -9.18
N THR A 126 10.35 -14.38 -8.28
CA THR A 126 9.01 -14.60 -7.71
C THR A 126 8.08 -13.52 -8.19
N TYR A 127 6.85 -13.88 -8.56
CA TYR A 127 5.77 -12.93 -8.84
C TYR A 127 4.50 -13.41 -8.15
N LEU A 128 4.00 -12.61 -7.21
CA LEU A 128 2.76 -12.88 -6.49
C LEU A 128 1.79 -11.74 -6.72
N SER A 129 0.49 -12.08 -6.80
CA SER A 129 -0.56 -11.07 -6.81
C SER A 129 -1.78 -11.50 -6.00
N TRP A 130 -2.34 -10.53 -5.28
CA TRP A 130 -3.50 -10.69 -4.42
C TRP A 130 -4.54 -9.63 -4.76
N LEU A 131 -5.80 -10.06 -4.80
CA LEU A 131 -6.94 -9.17 -4.89
C LEU A 131 -7.44 -8.91 -3.46
N VAL A 132 -7.30 -7.68 -2.98
CA VAL A 132 -7.76 -7.27 -1.65
C VAL A 132 -8.96 -6.34 -1.83
N PRO A 133 -10.20 -6.83 -1.71
CA PRO A 133 -11.38 -5.98 -1.68
C PRO A 133 -11.46 -5.27 -0.34
N LEU A 134 -11.42 -3.95 -0.35
CA LEU A 134 -11.72 -3.12 0.80
C LEU A 134 -13.20 -2.78 0.78
N PHE A 135 -13.90 -3.17 1.84
CA PHE A 135 -15.26 -2.73 2.10
C PHE A 135 -15.19 -1.55 3.07
N LEU A 136 -15.19 -0.33 2.53
CA LEU A 136 -15.21 0.85 3.39
C LEU A 136 -16.63 1.07 3.91
N PHE A 137 -16.78 1.12 5.23
CA PHE A 137 -18.07 1.30 5.88
C PHE A 137 -18.46 2.78 5.91
N SER A 138 -19.59 3.12 5.29
CA SER A 138 -20.28 4.40 5.54
C SER A 138 -21.30 4.24 6.67
N TYR A 139 -21.70 5.35 7.31
CA TYR A 139 -22.75 5.38 8.34
C TYR A 139 -24.10 4.79 7.88
N LYS A 140 -24.31 4.68 6.55
CA LYS A 140 -25.50 4.10 5.92
C LYS A 140 -25.38 2.62 5.56
N LEU A 141 -24.39 1.88 6.07
CA LEU A 141 -24.09 0.50 5.64
C LEU A 141 -23.82 0.37 4.12
N LEU A 142 -23.52 1.47 3.43
CA LEU A 142 -23.20 1.41 2.01
C LEU A 142 -21.80 0.80 1.82
N PHE A 143 -21.75 -0.32 1.11
CA PHE A 143 -20.52 -0.99 0.72
C PHE A 143 -20.00 -0.41 -0.59
N ILE A 144 -18.83 0.23 -0.57
CA ILE A 144 -18.10 0.53 -1.80
C ILE A 144 -16.94 -0.47 -1.88
N PRO A 145 -17.01 -1.51 -2.72
CA PRO A 145 -15.90 -2.42 -2.92
C PRO A 145 -14.80 -1.68 -3.67
N MET A 146 -13.66 -1.49 -3.03
CA MET A 146 -12.43 -1.03 -3.69
C MET A 146 -11.52 -2.23 -3.87
N PHE A 147 -11.26 -2.60 -5.12
CA PHE A 147 -10.35 -3.71 -5.43
C PHE A 147 -8.94 -3.17 -5.56
N MET A 148 -8.05 -3.59 -4.65
CA MET A 148 -6.63 -3.32 -4.78
C MET A 148 -5.92 -4.60 -5.22
N VAL A 149 -5.11 -4.46 -6.27
CA VAL A 149 -4.21 -5.51 -6.72
C VAL A 149 -2.84 -5.19 -6.14
N TYR A 150 -2.40 -6.04 -5.23
CA TYR A 150 -1.03 -6.03 -4.74
C TYR A 150 -0.20 -6.99 -5.57
N SER A 151 1.00 -6.58 -5.94
CA SER A 151 1.97 -7.47 -6.56
C SER A 151 3.38 -7.16 -6.10
N ASP A 152 4.14 -8.19 -5.77
CA ASP A 152 5.54 -8.08 -5.40
C ASP A 152 6.36 -9.02 -6.30
N ASP A 153 7.47 -8.49 -6.81
CA ASP A 153 8.40 -9.20 -7.67
C ASP A 153 9.83 -9.06 -7.17
N THR A 154 10.57 -10.17 -7.18
CA THR A 154 12.00 -10.11 -6.89
C THR A 154 12.78 -11.09 -7.75
N THR A 155 13.97 -10.67 -8.18
CA THR A 155 14.94 -11.49 -8.90
C THR A 155 16.18 -11.66 -8.02
N SER A 156 16.51 -12.90 -7.67
CA SER A 156 17.60 -13.21 -6.74
C SER A 156 18.05 -14.67 -6.88
N LEU A 157 19.25 -14.97 -6.39
CA LEU A 157 19.74 -16.34 -6.17
C LEU A 157 19.01 -17.03 -5.01
N LYS A 158 18.49 -16.26 -4.04
CA LYS A 158 17.75 -16.74 -2.86
C LYS A 158 16.43 -15.97 -2.70
N PRO A 159 15.53 -16.03 -3.70
CA PRO A 159 14.34 -15.18 -3.78
C PRO A 159 13.43 -15.36 -2.56
N VAL A 160 13.29 -16.58 -2.03
CA VAL A 160 12.45 -16.85 -0.85
C VAL A 160 12.97 -16.10 0.38
N LYS A 161 14.28 -16.09 0.58
CA LYS A 161 14.88 -15.45 1.76
C LYS A 161 14.72 -13.93 1.67
N LYS A 162 15.02 -13.36 0.49
CA LYS A 162 14.82 -11.93 0.22
C LYS A 162 13.36 -11.53 0.35
N PHE A 163 12.46 -12.28 -0.25
CA PHE A 163 11.02 -12.00 -0.24
C PHE A 163 10.41 -12.09 1.17
N LYS A 164 10.80 -13.10 1.97
CA LYS A 164 10.40 -13.16 3.39
C LYS A 164 10.96 -11.99 4.20
N PHE A 165 12.22 -11.63 3.99
CA PHE A 165 12.82 -10.50 4.69
C PHE A 165 12.08 -9.20 4.35
N MET A 166 11.82 -8.96 3.05
CA MET A 166 11.06 -7.81 2.59
C MET A 166 9.63 -7.80 3.13
N GLY A 167 8.94 -8.95 3.16
CA GLY A 167 7.64 -9.06 3.81
C GLY A 167 7.66 -8.63 5.28
N GLY A 168 8.72 -8.97 6.02
CA GLY A 168 8.94 -8.47 7.38
C GLY A 168 9.15 -6.95 7.46
N CYS A 169 9.94 -6.38 6.55
CA CYS A 169 10.15 -4.93 6.47
C CYS A 169 8.85 -4.18 6.12
N ILE A 170 8.10 -4.66 5.13
CA ILE A 170 6.81 -4.10 4.71
C ILE A 170 5.81 -4.16 5.87
N PHE A 171 5.77 -5.28 6.60
CA PHE A 171 4.95 -5.40 7.80
C PHE A 171 5.32 -4.38 8.87
N LEU A 172 6.62 -4.19 9.13
CA LEU A 172 7.11 -3.22 10.11
C LEU A 172 6.74 -1.78 9.71
N TYR A 173 6.92 -1.42 8.44
CA TYR A 173 6.43 -0.14 7.91
C TYR A 173 4.94 0.03 8.13
N GLY A 174 4.15 -0.98 7.76
CA GLY A 174 2.70 -0.98 7.95
C GLY A 174 2.32 -0.76 9.41
N ALA A 175 2.97 -1.47 10.34
CA ALA A 175 2.73 -1.34 11.77
C ALA A 175 3.05 0.08 12.29
N CYS A 176 4.17 0.67 11.86
CA CYS A 176 4.51 2.05 12.18
C CYS A 176 3.44 3.03 11.67
N MET A 177 3.00 2.88 10.42
CA MET A 177 1.99 3.76 9.82
C MET A 177 0.60 3.56 10.44
N THR A 178 0.23 2.33 10.81
CA THR A 178 -1.01 2.03 11.53
C THR A 178 -1.00 2.68 12.91
N CYS A 179 0.11 2.58 13.65
CA CYS A 179 0.27 3.23 14.94
C CYS A 179 0.15 4.77 14.81
N LEU A 180 0.83 5.35 13.82
CA LEU A 180 0.79 6.79 13.56
C LEU A 180 -0.60 7.26 13.14
N GLY A 181 -1.28 6.53 12.26
CA GLY A 181 -2.65 6.79 11.83
C GLY A 181 -3.65 6.68 12.98
N TRP A 182 -3.49 5.69 13.86
CA TRP A 182 -4.31 5.54 15.06
C TRP A 182 -4.12 6.72 16.02
N ILE A 183 -2.87 7.12 16.27
CA ILE A 183 -2.54 8.31 17.07
C ILE A 183 -3.18 9.55 16.45
N LEU A 184 -3.12 9.73 15.13
CA LEU A 184 -3.74 10.87 14.45
C LEU A 184 -5.27 10.88 14.55
N VAL A 185 -5.92 9.71 14.53
CA VAL A 185 -7.37 9.60 14.65
C VAL A 185 -7.82 9.90 16.08
N LYS A 186 -7.06 9.47 17.10
CA LYS A 186 -7.44 9.61 18.52
C LYS A 186 -6.89 10.85 19.22
N LYS A 187 -5.73 11.32 18.80
CA LYS A 187 -5.03 12.48 19.37
C LYS A 187 -4.94 13.58 18.32
N ASN A 188 -4.94 14.83 18.75
CA ASN A 188 -4.80 15.98 17.87
C ASN A 188 -3.34 16.22 17.43
N LEU A 189 -2.67 15.17 16.94
CA LEU A 189 -1.33 15.28 16.36
C LEU A 189 -1.42 16.00 15.01
N ARG A 190 -0.37 16.76 14.69
CA ARG A 190 -0.20 17.46 13.41
C ARG A 190 -0.11 16.44 12.26
N LEU A 191 -1.01 16.59 11.29
CA LEU A 191 -1.15 15.65 10.16
C LEU A 191 0.06 15.68 9.23
N GLU A 192 0.67 16.85 9.09
CA GLU A 192 1.79 17.13 8.18
C GLU A 192 2.99 16.25 8.48
N VAL A 193 3.27 16.02 9.77
CA VAL A 193 4.38 15.17 10.22
C VAL A 193 4.19 13.75 9.69
N ALA A 194 3.01 13.18 9.84
CA ALA A 194 2.74 11.83 9.39
C ALA A 194 2.75 11.68 7.87
N LEU A 195 2.24 12.69 7.14
CA LEU A 195 2.26 12.70 5.69
C LEU A 195 3.68 12.84 5.12
N LEU A 196 4.61 13.46 5.85
CA LEU A 196 6.02 13.50 5.48
C LEU A 196 6.70 12.14 5.72
N PHE A 197 6.43 11.49 6.86
CA PHE A 197 7.01 10.18 7.17
C PHE A 197 6.54 9.07 6.23
N MET A 198 5.31 9.15 5.71
CA MET A 198 4.73 8.09 4.90
C MET A 198 5.53 7.76 3.63
N PRO A 199 5.89 8.72 2.74
CA PRO A 199 6.74 8.44 1.58
C PRO A 199 8.21 8.24 1.97
N LEU A 200 8.69 8.88 3.05
CA LEU A 200 10.09 8.76 3.49
C LEU A 200 10.40 7.34 3.97
N LEU A 201 9.55 6.77 4.83
CA LEU A 201 9.70 5.40 5.29
C LEU A 201 9.50 4.39 4.14
N HIS A 202 8.64 4.72 3.17
CA HIS A 202 8.45 3.89 1.97
C HIS A 202 9.69 3.90 1.06
N GLU A 203 10.39 5.03 0.95
CA GLU A 203 11.66 5.09 0.22
C GLU A 203 12.75 4.28 0.93
N ILE A 204 12.78 4.28 2.27
CA ILE A 204 13.68 3.41 3.05
C ILE A 204 13.44 1.94 2.73
N LEU A 205 12.18 1.48 2.65
CA LEU A 205 11.85 0.12 2.22
C LEU A 205 12.41 -0.19 0.82
N THR A 206 12.24 0.76 -0.10
CA THR A 206 12.72 0.64 -1.49
C THR A 206 14.24 0.52 -1.53
N LEU A 207 14.96 1.34 -0.76
CA LEU A 207 16.42 1.28 -0.64
C LEU A 207 16.90 -0.06 -0.05
N ILE A 208 16.20 -0.60 0.94
CA ILE A 208 16.48 -1.92 1.51
C ILE A 208 16.29 -3.00 0.45
N HIS A 209 15.19 -2.96 -0.31
CA HIS A 209 14.90 -3.93 -1.38
C HIS A 209 16.02 -4.00 -2.43
N TYR A 210 16.57 -2.84 -2.82
CA TYR A 210 17.65 -2.78 -3.81
C TYR A 210 19.02 -3.21 -3.27
N LYS A 211 19.27 -3.04 -1.96
CA LYS A 211 20.57 -3.40 -1.35
C LYS A 211 20.70 -4.88 -1.00
N ILE A 212 19.59 -5.60 -0.87
CA ILE A 212 19.59 -7.00 -0.46
C ILE A 212 19.58 -7.88 -1.71
N GLU A 213 20.53 -8.81 -1.78
CA GLU A 213 20.55 -9.91 -2.75
C GLU A 213 19.64 -11.06 -2.33
#